data_AF-A0A1B1ZKW1-F1
#
_entry.id   AF-A0A1B1ZKW1-F1
#
_cell.length_a   1.000
_cell.length_b   1.000
_cell.length_c   1.000
_cell.angle_alpha   90.00
_cell.angle_beta   90.00
_cell.angle_gamma   90.00
#
_symmetry.space_group_name_H-M   'P 1'
#
loop_
_entity.id
_entity.type
_entity.pdbx_description
1 polymer ?
#
loop_
_entity_poly.entity_id
_entity_poly.type
_entity_poly.pdbx_seq_one_letter_code
_entity_poly.pdbx_strand_id
1 'polypeptide(L)'
;MSRPSFLPTSHVGVSLHWHEGAPARVDAYAAEDRVTVRLGSNTGAVTVFLDRFQLARLRDVLAQAEVDLDAGQRQLAEEISGAGALE
;
A
#
# COMPACT_ATOMS: atom_id res chain seq x y z
N MET A 1 -18.97 -12.97 -14.82
CA MET A 1 -20.07 -13.35 -13.90
C MET A 1 -20.01 -12.44 -12.69
N SER A 2 -21.13 -11.83 -12.29
CA SER A 2 -21.18 -10.93 -11.12
C SER A 2 -21.47 -11.71 -9.83
N ARG A 3 -20.82 -11.34 -8.73
CA ARG A 3 -21.02 -11.96 -7.40
C ARG A 3 -22.47 -11.73 -6.91
N PRO A 4 -23.18 -12.76 -6.42
CA PRO A 4 -24.52 -12.60 -5.87
C PRO A 4 -24.55 -11.72 -4.60
N SER A 5 -25.52 -10.81 -4.52
CA SER A 5 -25.66 -9.80 -3.45
C SER A 5 -25.99 -10.36 -2.07
N PHE A 6 -26.44 -11.61 -2.00
CA PHE A 6 -26.81 -12.28 -0.74
C PHE A 6 -25.62 -12.92 -0.01
N LEU A 7 -24.42 -12.92 -0.59
CA LEU A 7 -23.23 -13.49 0.03
C LEU A 7 -22.59 -12.46 0.97
N PRO A 8 -22.45 -12.74 2.28
CA PRO A 8 -21.85 -11.80 3.23
C PRO A 8 -20.47 -11.34 2.76
N THR A 9 -20.26 -10.02 2.75
CA THR A 9 -18.98 -9.42 2.40
C THR A 9 -18.06 -9.50 3.61
N SER A 10 -17.17 -10.48 3.65
CA SER A 10 -16.08 -10.50 4.62
C SER A 10 -15.00 -9.51 4.19
N HIS A 11 -14.77 -8.47 4.98
CA HIS A 11 -13.64 -7.57 4.81
C HIS A 11 -12.44 -8.18 5.53
N VAL A 12 -11.41 -8.56 4.77
CA VAL A 12 -10.14 -9.03 5.32
C VAL A 12 -9.16 -7.88 5.24
N GLY A 13 -8.75 -7.34 6.39
CA GLY A 13 -7.64 -6.41 6.48
C GLY A 13 -6.34 -7.21 6.61
N VAL A 14 -5.43 -7.06 5.65
CA VAL A 14 -4.09 -7.65 5.73
C VAL A 14 -3.10 -6.52 5.94
N SER A 15 -2.52 -6.43 7.13
CA SER A 15 -1.40 -5.53 7.40
C SER A 15 -0.10 -6.24 7.09
N LEU A 16 0.70 -5.68 6.18
CA LEU A 16 2.01 -6.22 5.82
C LEU A 16 3.08 -5.24 6.22
N HIS A 17 4.00 -5.73 7.04
CA HIS A 17 5.22 -5.01 7.38
C HIS A 17 6.29 -5.47 6.41
N TRP A 18 6.68 -4.57 5.51
CA TRP A 18 7.72 -4.83 4.53
C TRP A 18 9.00 -4.13 5.00
N HIS A 19 10.03 -4.92 5.31
CA HIS A 19 11.33 -4.41 5.71
C HIS A 19 12.13 -3.83 4.53
N GLU A 20 12.88 -2.78 4.80
CA GLU A 20 13.78 -2.12 3.86
C GLU A 20 14.75 -3.16 3.24
N GLY A 21 14.78 -3.22 1.91
CA GLY A 21 15.65 -4.15 1.16
C GLY A 21 15.06 -5.51 0.84
N ALA A 22 13.88 -5.89 1.35
CA ALA A 22 13.23 -7.12 0.91
C ALA A 22 12.75 -6.97 -0.55
N PRO A 23 13.08 -7.91 -1.45
CA PRO A 23 12.76 -7.78 -2.87
C PRO A 23 11.24 -7.83 -3.10
N ALA A 24 10.76 -7.03 -4.05
CA ALA A 24 9.42 -7.18 -4.60
C ALA A 24 9.48 -7.82 -5.96
N ARG A 25 8.49 -8.67 -6.27
CA ARG A 25 8.25 -9.12 -7.63
C ARG A 25 6.79 -8.91 -8.00
N VAL A 26 6.57 -8.36 -9.18
CA VAL A 26 5.24 -8.21 -9.78
C VAL A 26 5.05 -9.32 -10.81
N ASP A 27 3.97 -10.07 -10.68
CA ASP A 27 3.51 -11.01 -11.70
C ASP A 27 2.19 -10.51 -12.28
N ALA A 28 2.20 -10.23 -13.58
CA ALA A 28 1.05 -9.71 -14.31
C ALA A 28 0.38 -10.83 -15.12
N TYR A 29 -0.94 -10.89 -15.05
CA TYR A 29 -1.78 -11.86 -15.76
C TYR A 29 -2.76 -11.07 -16.65
N ALA A 30 -2.27 -10.65 -17.83
CA ALA A 30 -3.02 -9.74 -18.70
C ALA A 30 -4.38 -10.27 -19.15
N ALA A 31 -4.50 -11.59 -19.36
CA ALA A 31 -5.76 -12.24 -19.74
C ALA A 31 -6.83 -12.18 -18.63
N GLU A 32 -6.43 -11.95 -17.38
CA GLU A 32 -7.29 -11.96 -16.19
C GLU A 32 -7.45 -10.56 -15.57
N ASP A 33 -6.85 -9.53 -16.18
CA ASP A 33 -6.74 -8.17 -15.62
C ASP A 33 -6.31 -8.18 -14.14
N ARG A 34 -5.27 -8.98 -13.86
CA ARG A 34 -4.83 -9.31 -12.49
C ARG A 34 -3.34 -9.08 -12.30
N VAL A 35 -2.97 -8.60 -11.12
CA VAL A 35 -1.57 -8.46 -10.70
C VAL A 35 -1.36 -9.07 -9.31
N THR A 36 -0.27 -9.82 -9.14
CA THR A 36 0.20 -10.29 -7.84
C THR A 36 1.51 -9.61 -7.49
N VAL A 37 1.58 -9.04 -6.29
CA VAL A 37 2.82 -8.51 -5.71
C VAL A 37 3.33 -9.52 -4.68
N ARG A 38 4.48 -10.12 -4.97
CA ARG A 38 5.18 -11.00 -4.03
C ARG A 38 6.20 -10.20 -3.24
N LEU A 39 6.17 -10.35 -1.93
CA LEU A 39 7.06 -9.66 -1.01
C LEU A 39 8.08 -10.66 -0.45
N GLY A 40 9.37 -10.33 -0.58
CA GLY A 40 10.47 -11.18 -0.17
C GLY A 40 10.59 -12.48 -0.98
N SER A 41 11.46 -13.37 -0.52
CA SER A 41 11.68 -14.69 -1.13
C SER A 41 10.73 -15.77 -0.60
N ASN A 42 10.21 -15.62 0.63
CA ASN A 42 9.43 -16.67 1.33
C ASN A 42 8.22 -16.15 2.14
N THR A 43 7.96 -14.85 2.20
CA THR A 43 7.05 -14.24 3.19
C THR A 43 5.93 -13.44 2.54
N GLY A 44 4.86 -14.12 2.17
CA GLY A 44 3.58 -13.50 1.85
C GLY A 44 3.49 -12.93 0.42
N ALA A 45 2.39 -13.25 -0.26
CA ALA A 45 2.03 -12.63 -1.52
C ALA A 45 0.70 -11.89 -1.35
N VAL A 46 0.64 -10.66 -1.85
CA VAL A 46 -0.62 -9.93 -1.98
C VAL A 46 -1.06 -10.06 -3.42
N THR A 47 -2.21 -10.70 -3.63
CA THR A 47 -2.86 -10.65 -4.95
C THR A 47 -3.89 -9.55 -4.92
N VAL A 48 -3.75 -8.62 -5.86
CA VAL A 48 -4.63 -7.47 -6.00
C VAL A 48 -5.46 -7.68 -7.26
N PHE A 49 -6.78 -7.76 -7.08
CA PHE A 49 -7.74 -7.82 -8.19
C PHE A 49 -8.26 -6.42 -8.45
N LEU A 50 -7.59 -5.70 -9.34
CA LEU A 50 -7.97 -4.35 -9.74
C LEU A 50 -7.81 -4.25 -11.25
N ASP A 51 -8.76 -3.59 -11.89
CA ASP A 51 -8.59 -3.22 -13.29
C ASP A 51 -7.47 -2.18 -13.45
N ARG A 52 -7.03 -1.96 -14.70
CA ARG A 52 -5.94 -1.01 -14.99
C ARG A 52 -6.18 0.40 -14.46
N PHE A 53 -7.42 0.89 -14.47
CA PHE A 53 -7.76 2.23 -13.99
C PHE A 53 -7.69 2.29 -12.46
N GLN A 54 -8.19 1.27 -11.78
CA GLN A 54 -8.11 1.12 -10.33
C GLN A 54 -6.67 0.96 -9.84
N LEU A 55 -5.81 0.26 -10.59
CA LEU A 55 -4.38 0.16 -10.29
C LEU A 55 -3.69 1.53 -10.38
N ALA A 56 -4.01 2.32 -11.41
CA ALA A 56 -3.50 3.68 -11.54
C ALA A 56 -3.94 4.57 -10.37
N ARG A 57 -5.21 4.45 -9.97
CA ARG A 57 -5.73 5.17 -8.80
C ARG A 57 -5.04 4.76 -7.50
N LEU A 58 -4.78 3.46 -7.30
CA LEU A 58 -4.05 2.98 -6.12
C LEU A 58 -2.64 3.56 -6.07
N ARG A 59 -1.93 3.59 -7.20
CA ARG A 59 -0.61 4.23 -7.30
C ARG A 59 -0.67 5.69 -6.86
N ASP A 60 -1.64 6.46 -7.35
CA ASP A 60 -1.74 7.88 -7.04
C ASP A 60 -2.07 8.12 -5.54
N VAL A 61 -2.89 7.25 -4.93
CA VAL A 61 -3.16 7.28 -3.48
C VAL A 61 -1.90 6.98 -2.67
N LEU A 62 -1.12 5.97 -3.06
CA LEU A 62 0.13 5.63 -2.37
C LEU A 62 1.17 6.75 -2.48
N ALA A 63 1.28 7.39 -3.65
CA ALA A 63 2.17 8.53 -3.86
C ALA A 63 1.77 9.73 -2.98
N GLN A 64 0.47 10.00 -2.83
CA GLN A 64 0.01 11.07 -1.92
C GLN A 64 0.31 10.72 -0.46
N ALA A 65 0.11 9.47 -0.05
CA ALA A 65 0.41 9.04 1.32
C ALA A 65 1.90 9.22 1.68
N GLU A 66 2.82 8.98 0.73
CA GLU A 66 4.26 9.27 0.90
C GLU A 66 4.50 10.76 1.17
N VAL A 67 3.91 11.64 0.37
CA VAL A 67 4.02 13.10 0.55
C VAL A 67 3.48 13.54 1.93
N ASP A 68 2.36 12.97 2.36
CA ASP A 68 1.75 13.30 3.65
C ASP A 68 2.62 12.83 4.82
N LEU A 69 3.25 11.66 4.71
CA LEU A 69 4.21 11.16 5.69
C LEU A 69 5.45 12.06 5.79
N ASP A 70 6.01 12.48 4.67
CA ASP A 70 7.16 13.40 4.63
C ASP A 70 6.81 14.78 5.22
N ALA A 71 5.61 15.28 4.96
CA ALA A 71 5.11 16.51 5.58
C ALA A 71 4.98 16.35 7.10
N GLY A 72 4.39 15.25 7.57
CA GLY A 72 4.26 14.94 8.99
C GLY A 72 5.61 14.82 9.71
N GLN A 73 6.60 14.18 9.08
CA GLN A 73 7.95 14.05 9.65
C GLN A 73 8.66 15.41 9.79
N ARG A 74 8.49 16.31 8.80
CA ARG A 74 9.03 17.67 8.89
C ARG A 74 8.38 18.47 10.02
N GLN A 75 7.06 18.40 10.13
CA GLN A 75 6.34 19.08 11.22
C GLN A 75 6.80 18.59 12.60
N LEU A 76 6.93 17.26 12.78
CA LEU A 76 7.43 16.68 14.03
C LEU A 76 8.85 17.16 14.37
N ALA A 77 9.74 17.26 13.37
CA ALA A 77 11.10 17.75 13.58
C ALA A 77 11.13 19.24 14.00
N GLU A 78 10.25 20.06 13.45
CA GLU A 78 10.09 21.47 13.82
C GLU A 78 9.55 21.64 15.24
N GLU A 79 8.55 20.84 15.63
CA GLU A 79 7.99 20.85 16.99
C GLU A 79 9.05 20.47 18.04
N ILE A 80 9.85 19.42 17.78
CA ILE A 80 10.93 18.99 18.67
C ILE A 80 12.04 20.06 18.76
N SER A 81 12.42 20.65 17.62
CA SER A 81 13.47 21.68 17.57
C SER A 81 13.03 23.00 18.24
N GLY A 82 11.75 23.36 18.11
CA GLY A 82 11.15 24.52 18.77
C GLY A 82 10.96 24.34 20.28
N ALA A 83 10.63 23.13 20.72
CA ALA A 83 10.52 22.80 22.14
C ALA A 83 11.87 22.86 22.88
N GLY A 84 12.95 22.42 22.22
CA GLY A 84 14.31 22.49 22.79
C GLY A 84 14.95 23.88 22.77
N ALA A 85 14.34 24.87 22.11
CA ALA A 85 14.83 26.26 22.09
C ALA A 85 14.24 27.14 23.22
N LEU A 86 13.30 26.59 24.01
CA LEU A 86 12.62 27.27 25.11
C LEU A 86 13.09 26.80 26.50
N GLU A 87 14.08 25.89 26.57
CA GLU A 87 14.80 25.50 27.79
C GLU A 87 16.18 26.18 27.87
#